data_AF-A0A934SST6-F1
#
_entry.id   AF-A0A934SST6-F1
#
_cell.length_a   1.000
_cell.length_b   1.000
_cell.length_c   1.000
_cell.angle_alpha   90.00
_cell.angle_beta   90.00
_cell.angle_gamma   90.00
#
_symmetry.space_group_name_H-M   'P 1'
#
loop_
_entity.id
_entity.type
_entity.pdbx_description
1 polymer ?
#
loop_
_entity_poly.entity_id
_entity_poly.type
_entity_poly.pdbx_seq_one_letter_code
_entity_poly.pdbx_strand_id
1 'polypeptide(L)' 'MTKDDDFQGLLNVLGHPPKVVRLRMGNCSNHAIISALIRQFSAIASTLAEPAVGLVELYE' A
#
# COMPACT_ATOMS: atom_id res chain seq x y z
N MET A 1 15.80 11.71 0.29
CA MET A 1 15.74 10.38 -0.38
C MET A 1 14.72 9.54 0.37
N THR A 2 13.52 9.38 -0.17
CA THR A 2 12.50 8.48 0.41
C THR A 2 12.69 7.09 -0.21
N LYS A 3 13.00 6.10 0.63
CA LYS A 3 13.26 4.69 0.28
C LYS A 3 11.99 3.89 -0.05
N ASP A 4 10.93 4.59 -0.45
CA ASP A 4 9.60 4.02 -0.65
C ASP A 4 9.59 3.07 -1.86
N ASP A 5 10.42 3.38 -2.86
CA ASP A 5 10.60 2.58 -4.07
C ASP A 5 11.34 1.26 -3.82
N ASP A 6 12.16 1.19 -2.77
CA ASP A 6 12.87 -0.04 -2.40
C ASP A 6 11.89 -1.17 -2.07
N PHE A 7 10.71 -0.86 -1.51
CA PHE A 7 9.68 -1.86 -1.23
C PHE A 7 9.04 -2.43 -2.51
N GLN A 8 8.89 -1.62 -3.56
CA GLN A 8 8.44 -2.11 -4.86
C GLN A 8 9.53 -2.97 -5.51
N GLY A 9 10.79 -2.55 -5.42
CA GLY A 9 11.93 -3.34 -5.88
C GLY A 9 12.00 -4.71 -5.18
N LEU A 10 11.82 -4.74 -3.86
CA LEU A 10 11.79 -5.98 -3.08
C LEU A 10 10.64 -6.90 -3.49
N LEU A 11 9.43 -6.36 -3.70
CA LEU A 11 8.29 -7.13 -4.20
C LEU A 11 8.58 -7.76 -5.57
N ASN A 12 9.23 -7.01 -6.47
CA ASN A 12 9.53 -7.48 -7.82
C ASN A 12 10.60 -8.58 -7.81
N VAL A 13 11.56 -8.52 -6.88
CA VAL A 13 12.67 -9.48 -6.78
C VAL A 13 12.27 -10.74 -6.02
N LEU A 14 11.52 -10.62 -4.91
CA LEU A 14 11.20 -11.73 -4.01
C LEU A 14 9.81 -12.32 -4.25
N GLY A 15 8.96 -11.64 -5.02
CA GLY A 15 7.55 -11.99 -5.13
C GLY A 15 6.80 -11.75 -3.82
N HIS A 16 5.55 -12.21 -3.78
CA HIS A 16 4.72 -12.16 -2.57
C HIS A 16 4.75 -13.51 -1.83
N PRO A 17 4.72 -13.53 -0.48
CA PRO A 17 4.53 -12.39 0.44
C PRO A 17 5.88 -11.87 0.99
N PRO A 18 6.05 -10.55 1.24
CA PRO A 18 5.07 -9.60 1.81
C PRO A 18 4.15 -8.93 0.77
N LYS A 19 3.04 -8.34 1.24
CA LYS A 19 2.19 -7.42 0.47
C LYS A 19 2.41 -5.99 0.95
N VAL A 20 2.49 -5.03 0.04
CA VAL A 20 2.76 -3.62 0.34
C VAL A 20 1.52 -2.77 0.09
N VAL A 21 1.16 -1.94 1.07
CA VAL A 21 0.15 -0.90 0.95
C VAL A 21 0.89 0.44 0.86
N ARG A 22 0.91 1.07 -0.31
CA ARG A 22 1.60 2.34 -0.55
C ARG A 22 0.59 3.48 -0.48
N LEU A 23 0.80 4.40 0.45
CA LEU A 23 -0.01 5.61 0.56
C LEU A 23 0.56 6.67 -0.38
N ARG A 24 -0.15 7.01 -1.46
CA ARG A 24 0.21 8.11 -2.37
C ARG A 24 -0.37 9.43 -1.88
N MET A 25 -0.29 9.64 -0.57
CA MET A 25 -0.69 10.87 0.10
C MET A 25 0.58 11.71 0.30
N GLY A 26 0.51 13.02 0.06
CA GLY A 26 1.59 13.93 0.42
C GLY A 26 1.80 13.98 1.94
N ASN A 27 2.51 15.00 2.43
CA ASN A 27 2.55 15.26 3.87
C ASN A 27 1.13 15.55 4.35
N CYS A 28 0.60 14.64 5.16
CA CYS A 28 -0.75 14.72 5.71
C CYS A 28 -0.71 14.34 7.18
N SER A 29 -1.79 14.65 7.90
CA SER A 29 -1.91 14.30 9.31
C SER A 29 -2.16 12.80 9.47
N ASN A 30 -1.80 12.25 10.63
CA ASN A 30 -2.14 10.87 10.99
C ASN A 30 -3.65 10.62 10.88
N HIS A 31 -4.48 11.64 11.12
CA HIS A 31 -5.93 11.55 10.99
C HIS A 31 -6.37 11.36 9.53
N ALA A 32 -5.74 12.06 8.59
CA ALA A 32 -5.98 11.88 7.16
C ALA A 32 -5.58 10.46 6.71
N ILE A 33 -4.42 9.97 7.17
CA ILE A 33 -3.96 8.60 6.91
C ILE A 33 -4.99 7.57 7.38
N ILE A 34 -5.44 7.68 8.64
CA ILE A 34 -6.45 6.77 9.21
C ILE A 34 -7.75 6.83 8.41
N SER A 35 -8.20 8.03 8.05
CA SER A 35 -9.42 8.22 7.27
C SER A 35 -9.32 7.55 5.89
N ALA A 36 -8.18 7.68 5.20
CA ALA A 36 -7.95 7.04 3.92
C ALA A 36 -7.93 5.51 4.04
N LEU A 37 -7.25 4.97 5.06
CA LEU A 37 -7.20 3.53 5.31
C LEU A 37 -8.59 2.94 5.61
N ILE A 38 -9.40 3.61 6.42
CA ILE A 38 -10.77 3.18 6.73
C ILE A 38 -11.65 3.25 5.49
N ARG A 39 -11.58 4.37 4.75
CA ARG A 39 -12.38 4.59 3.55
C ARG A 39 -12.10 3.55 2.46
N GLN A 40 -10.84 3.14 2.32
CA GLN A 40 -10.40 2.18 1.30
C GLN A 40 -10.21 0.77 1.86
N PHE A 41 -10.69 0.49 3.08
CA PHE A 41 -10.56 -0.81 3.72
C PHE A 41 -10.99 -1.98 2.82
N SER A 42 -12.13 -1.85 2.13
CA SER A 42 -12.62 -2.90 1.24
C SER A 42 -11.63 -3.20 0.11
N ALA A 43 -11.02 -2.18 -0.50
CA ALA A 43 -10.05 -2.35 -1.59
C ALA A 43 -8.75 -2.99 -1.08
N ILE A 44 -8.29 -2.58 0.11
CA ILE A 44 -7.14 -3.16 0.78
C ILE A 44 -7.42 -4.64 1.09
N ALA A 45 -8.56 -4.96 1.70
CA ALA A 45 -8.93 -6.31 2.08
C ALA A 45 -9.03 -7.25 0.86
N SER A 46 -9.66 -6.80 -0.24
CA SER A 46 -9.70 -7.57 -1.50
C SER A 46 -8.31 -7.83 -2.06
N THR A 47 -7.43 -6.83 -2.01
CA THR A 47 -6.05 -6.97 -2.49
C THR A 47 -5.21 -7.90 -1.60
N LEU A 48 -5.43 -7.85 -0.28
CA LEU A 48 -4.80 -8.77 0.67
C LEU A 48 -5.29 -10.21 0.50
N ALA A 49 -6.52 -10.42 0.04
CA ALA A 49 -7.06 -11.74 -0.26
C ALA A 49 -6.56 -12.30 -1.62
N GLU A 50 -6.28 -11.46 -2.61
CA GLU A 50 -5.86 -11.87 -3.95
C GLU A 50 -4.38 -12.28 -3.98
N PRO A 51 -4.03 -13.57 -4.15
CA PRO A 51 -2.64 -14.03 -4.08
C PRO A 51 -1.76 -13.38 -5.16
N ALA A 52 -2.29 -13.05 -6.33
CA ALA A 52 -1.53 -12.47 -7.44
C ALA A 52 -1.16 -10.98 -7.28
N VAL A 53 -1.68 -10.31 -6.24
CA VAL A 53 -1.45 -8.87 -6.04
C VAL A 53 -0.55 -8.64 -4.82
N GLY A 54 0.66 -8.13 -5.09
CA GLY A 54 1.66 -7.81 -4.08
C GLY A 54 1.67 -6.34 -3.64
N LEU A 55 1.06 -5.43 -4.39
CA LEU A 55 1.08 -3.99 -4.15
C LEU A 55 -0.33 -3.39 -4.32
N VAL A 56 -0.75 -2.57 -3.36
CA VAL A 56 -1.92 -1.69 -3.50
C VAL A 56 -1.51 -0.25 -3.27
N GLU A 57 -1.97 0.64 -4.13
CA GLU A 57 -1.71 2.08 -4.00
C GLU A 57 -2.99 2.80 -3.63
N LEU A 58 -2.94 3.57 -2.55
CA LEU A 58 -4.05 4.35 -2.02
C LEU A 58 -3.88 5.81 -2.43
N TYR A 59 -4.91 6.34 -3.08
CA TYR A 59 -4.98 7.73 -3.54
C TYR A 59 -6.01 8.51 -2.70
N GLU A 60 -5.79 9.82 -2.51
CA GLU A 60 -6.80 10.69 -1.87
C GLU A 60 -8.01 10.96 -2.76
#